data_AF-A0A1H0AL82-F1
#
_entry.id   AF-A0A1H0AL82-F1
#
_cell.length_a   1.000
_cell.length_b   1.000
_cell.length_c   1.000
_cell.angle_alpha   90.00
_cell.angle_beta   90.00
_cell.angle_gamma   90.00
#
_symmetry.space_group_name_H-M   'P 1'
#
loop_
_entity.id
_entity.type
_entity.pdbx_description
1 polymer ?
#
loop_
_entity_poly.entity_id
_entity_poly.type
_entity_poly.pdbx_seq_one_letter_code
_entity_poly.pdbx_strand_id
1 'polypeptide(L)'
;MKNQIDTIYILENPEKNIIKFATGYQLKYDDIIKDVFGVACLNDLEMMIQFNKPFQDSICTNKEINVNKISLTTILRIASKTELLQLRNELLEEVGNLPIPRPFDSVIKLQEGIFHWDETNSTYISEKLGA
;
A
#
# COMPACT_ATOMS: atom_id res chain seq x y z
N MET A 1 1.83 -24.53 10.48
CA MET A 1 1.26 -23.69 9.40
C MET A 1 2.42 -23.01 8.71
N LYS A 2 2.50 -23.00 7.37
CA LYS A 2 3.58 -22.26 6.70
C LYS A 2 3.34 -20.78 7.00
N ASN A 3 4.25 -20.15 7.74
CA ASN A 3 4.22 -18.70 7.98
C ASN A 3 4.38 -18.02 6.62
N GLN A 4 3.27 -17.70 5.97
CA GLN A 4 3.28 -16.95 4.73
C GLN A 4 3.65 -15.52 5.09
N ILE A 5 4.79 -15.05 4.58
CA ILE A 5 5.21 -13.65 4.76
C ILE A 5 4.19 -12.77 4.04
N ASP A 6 3.59 -11.85 4.77
CA ASP A 6 2.59 -10.94 4.21
C ASP A 6 3.25 -9.92 3.28
N THR A 7 2.72 -9.84 2.06
CA THR A 7 3.07 -8.77 1.12
C THR A 7 2.28 -7.52 1.48
N ILE A 8 2.98 -6.39 1.60
CA ILE A 8 2.35 -5.10 1.83
C ILE A 8 2.07 -4.43 0.50
N TYR A 9 0.83 -4.00 0.33
CA TYR A 9 0.33 -3.27 -0.82
C TYR A 9 0.06 -1.83 -0.44
N ILE A 10 0.21 -0.93 -1.40
CA ILE A 10 -0.24 0.45 -1.36
C ILE A 10 -1.42 0.60 -2.32
N LEU A 11 -2.48 1.23 -1.83
CA LEU A 11 -3.69 1.57 -2.56
C LEU A 11 -3.77 3.09 -2.65
N GLU A 12 -3.89 3.61 -3.85
CA GLU A 12 -3.88 5.05 -4.11
C GLU A 12 -5.11 5.46 -4.90
N ASN A 13 -5.95 6.30 -4.30
CA ASN A 13 -7.06 6.96 -4.97
C ASN A 13 -6.73 8.44 -5.18
N PRO A 14 -6.24 8.82 -6.37
CA PRO A 14 -5.89 10.21 -6.66
C PRO A 14 -7.10 11.14 -6.75
N GLU A 15 -8.30 10.64 -7.05
CA GLU A 15 -9.54 11.44 -7.08
C GLU A 15 -9.91 11.95 -5.68
N LYS A 16 -9.68 11.13 -4.64
CA LYS A 16 -9.99 11.45 -3.24
C LYS A 16 -8.77 11.88 -2.42
N ASN A 17 -7.58 11.87 -3.01
CA ASN A 17 -6.31 12.06 -2.32
C ASN A 17 -6.12 11.09 -1.13
N ILE A 18 -6.49 9.82 -1.33
CA ILE A 18 -6.37 8.77 -0.30
C ILE A 18 -5.21 7.86 -0.67
N ILE A 19 -4.30 7.65 0.27
CA ILE A 19 -3.28 6.60 0.23
C ILE A 19 -3.52 5.69 1.44
N LYS A 20 -3.59 4.38 1.23
CA LYS A 20 -3.67 3.38 2.30
C LYS A 20 -2.73 2.22 2.03
N PHE A 21 -2.28 1.60 3.11
CA PHE A 21 -1.50 0.36 3.08
C PHE A 21 -2.36 -0.82 3.51
N ALA A 22 -2.12 -1.99 2.92
CA ALA A 22 -2.88 -3.21 3.18
C ALA A 22 -2.01 -4.45 3.08
N THR A 23 -2.31 -5.49 3.86
CA THR A 23 -1.80 -6.84 3.58
C THR A 23 -2.64 -7.55 2.52
N GLY A 24 -2.12 -8.65 1.98
CA GLY A 24 -2.89 -9.51 1.08
C GLY A 24 -4.15 -10.11 1.70
N TYR A 25 -4.19 -10.26 3.03
CA TYR A 25 -5.40 -10.65 3.76
C TYR A 25 -6.44 -9.53 3.73
N GLN A 26 -6.04 -8.31 4.08
CA GLN A 26 -6.95 -7.15 4.13
C GLN A 26 -7.54 -6.83 2.76
N LEU A 27 -6.76 -6.97 1.68
CA LEU A 27 -7.27 -6.82 0.31
C LEU A 27 -8.41 -7.81 -0.05
N LYS A 28 -8.46 -8.97 0.61
CA LYS A 28 -9.42 -10.05 0.30
C LYS A 28 -10.62 -10.05 1.23
N TYR A 29 -10.44 -9.69 2.49
CA TYR A 29 -11.42 -9.94 3.53
C TYR A 29 -11.89 -8.68 4.27
N ASP A 30 -11.15 -7.58 4.17
CA ASP A 30 -11.51 -6.32 4.82
C ASP A 30 -12.18 -5.36 3.82
N ASP A 31 -12.86 -4.34 4.34
CA ASP A 31 -13.51 -3.28 3.55
C ASP A 31 -12.52 -2.28 2.92
N ILE A 32 -11.22 -2.58 2.86
CA ILE A 32 -10.20 -1.59 2.43
C ILE A 32 -10.40 -1.09 1.00
N ILE A 33 -10.87 -1.94 0.09
CA ILE A 33 -11.19 -1.53 -1.29
C ILE A 33 -12.35 -0.52 -1.29
N LYS A 34 -13.36 -0.78 -0.46
CA LYS A 34 -14.52 0.09 -0.30
C LYS A 34 -14.15 1.41 0.35
N ASP A 35 -13.30 1.38 1.38
CA ASP A 35 -12.83 2.58 2.05
C ASP A 35 -12.04 3.51 1.11
N VAL A 36 -11.16 2.94 0.29
CA VAL A 36 -10.28 3.73 -0.58
C VAL A 36 -11.01 4.16 -1.85
N PHE A 37 -11.68 3.24 -2.53
CA PHE A 37 -12.24 3.47 -3.86
C PHE A 37 -13.76 3.63 -3.87
N GLY A 38 -14.47 3.24 -2.81
CA GLY A 38 -15.94 3.28 -2.77
C GLY A 38 -16.62 2.11 -3.48
N VAL A 39 -15.88 1.06 -3.85
CA VAL A 39 -16.37 -0.12 -4.56
C VAL A 39 -16.19 -1.39 -3.72
N ALA A 40 -17.01 -2.42 -3.94
CA ALA A 40 -17.08 -3.54 -3.00
C ALA A 40 -15.88 -4.50 -3.10
N CYS A 41 -15.26 -4.65 -4.28
CA CYS A 41 -14.16 -5.59 -4.47
C CYS A 41 -13.21 -5.20 -5.61
N LEU A 42 -12.15 -6.00 -5.81
CA LEU A 42 -11.18 -5.79 -6.89
C LEU A 42 -11.81 -5.84 -8.29
N ASN A 43 -12.81 -6.69 -8.52
CA ASN A 43 -13.49 -6.74 -9.83
C ASN A 43 -14.25 -5.44 -10.12
N ASP A 44 -14.91 -4.87 -9.11
CA ASP A 44 -15.59 -3.58 -9.26
C ASP A 44 -14.59 -2.44 -9.44
N LEU A 45 -13.42 -2.55 -8.81
CA LEU A 45 -12.32 -1.62 -9.01
C LEU A 45 -11.79 -1.66 -10.45
N GLU A 46 -11.65 -2.86 -11.04
CA GLU A 46 -11.30 -3.00 -12.45
C GLU A 46 -12.35 -2.36 -13.37
N MET A 47 -13.64 -2.55 -13.07
CA MET A 47 -14.72 -1.86 -13.81
C MET A 47 -14.64 -0.33 -13.62
N MET A 48 -14.38 0.15 -12.41
CA MET A 48 -14.20 1.58 -12.14
C MET A 48 -13.03 2.16 -12.95
N ILE A 49 -11.89 1.47 -12.98
CA ILE A 49 -10.73 1.86 -13.81
C ILE A 49 -11.12 1.95 -15.29
N GLN A 50 -11.98 1.06 -15.79
CA GLN A 50 -12.34 1.00 -17.22
C GLN A 50 -13.39 2.04 -17.63
N PHE A 51 -14.34 2.37 -16.75
CA PHE A 51 -15.55 3.11 -17.13
C PHE A 51 -15.71 4.47 -16.43
N ASN A 52 -15.04 4.71 -15.29
CA ASN A 52 -15.16 5.96 -14.56
C ASN A 52 -14.17 7.00 -15.10
N LYS A 53 -14.63 7.91 -15.97
CA LYS A 53 -13.81 8.96 -16.58
C LYS A 53 -13.17 9.91 -15.57
N PRO A 54 -13.91 10.51 -14.60
CA PRO A 54 -13.30 11.32 -13.55
C PRO A 54 -12.14 10.61 -12.84
N PHE A 55 -12.32 9.33 -12.53
CA PHE A 55 -11.27 8.54 -11.89
C PHE A 55 -10.07 8.31 -12.83
N GLN A 56 -10.31 7.96 -14.10
CA GLN A 56 -9.25 7.82 -15.11
C GLN A 56 -8.43 9.11 -15.27
N ASP A 57 -9.10 10.25 -15.37
CA ASP A 57 -8.48 11.57 -15.51
C ASP A 57 -7.60 11.86 -14.29
N SER A 58 -8.11 11.58 -13.08
CA SER A 58 -7.35 11.76 -11.83
C SER A 58 -6.06 10.91 -11.80
N ILE A 59 -6.11 9.66 -12.28
CA ILE A 59 -4.94 8.78 -12.37
C ILE A 59 -3.94 9.31 -13.41
N CYS A 60 -4.43 9.71 -14.58
CA CYS A 60 -3.58 10.24 -15.66
C CYS A 60 -2.82 11.48 -15.20
N THR A 61 -3.51 12.41 -14.53
CA THR A 61 -2.90 13.63 -13.99
C THR A 61 -1.90 13.33 -12.89
N ASN A 62 -2.24 12.45 -11.94
CA ASN A 62 -1.35 12.14 -10.81
C ASN A 62 -0.09 11.38 -11.24
N LYS A 63 -0.21 10.44 -12.18
CA LYS A 63 0.88 9.56 -12.62
C LYS A 63 1.61 10.04 -13.89
N GLU A 64 1.15 11.13 -14.50
CA GLU A 64 1.66 11.64 -15.78
C GLU A 64 1.64 10.56 -16.88
N ILE A 65 0.54 9.79 -16.95
CA ILE A 65 0.36 8.72 -17.94
C ILE A 65 -0.87 8.97 -18.80
N ASN A 66 -0.96 8.22 -19.91
CA ASN A 66 -2.15 8.19 -20.76
C ASN A 66 -3.18 7.16 -20.27
N VAL A 67 -4.45 7.38 -20.62
CA VAL A 67 -5.57 6.49 -20.26
C VAL A 67 -5.35 5.02 -20.67
N ASN A 68 -4.68 4.79 -21.80
CA ASN A 68 -4.35 3.45 -22.29
C ASN A 68 -3.25 2.72 -21.50
N LYS A 69 -2.61 3.39 -20.54
CA LYS A 69 -1.62 2.84 -19.61
C LYS A 69 -2.19 2.60 -18.22
N ILE A 70 -3.44 2.97 -17.96
CA ILE A 70 -4.07 2.71 -16.67
C ILE A 70 -4.33 1.20 -16.53
N SER A 71 -3.94 0.66 -15.39
CA SER A 71 -4.16 -0.73 -14.99
C SER A 71 -4.42 -0.79 -13.50
N LEU A 72 -4.85 -1.94 -12.99
CA LEU A 72 -4.97 -2.15 -11.54
C LEU A 72 -3.63 -1.88 -10.83
N THR A 73 -2.51 -2.30 -11.43
CA THR A 73 -1.17 -2.08 -10.88
C THR A 73 -0.73 -0.61 -10.81
N THR A 74 -1.45 0.29 -11.47
CA THR A 74 -1.20 1.73 -11.41
C THR A 74 -1.64 2.33 -10.08
N ILE A 75 -2.67 1.76 -9.45
CA ILE A 75 -3.29 2.26 -8.21
C ILE A 75 -3.22 1.29 -7.03
N LEU A 76 -2.96 0.00 -7.30
CA LEU A 76 -2.80 -1.05 -6.33
C LEU A 76 -1.54 -1.84 -6.66
N ARG A 77 -0.49 -1.65 -5.87
CA ARG A 77 0.82 -2.28 -6.12
C ARG A 77 1.50 -2.65 -4.82
N ILE A 78 2.56 -3.44 -4.92
CA ILE A 78 3.39 -3.75 -3.75
C ILE A 78 4.08 -2.46 -3.30
N ALA A 79 4.05 -2.20 -2.00
CA ALA A 79 4.66 -1.01 -1.41
C ALA A 79 6.19 -1.09 -1.52
N SER A 80 6.82 0.06 -1.73
CA SER A 80 8.28 0.23 -1.67
C SER A 80 8.74 0.51 -0.24
N LYS A 81 10.04 0.33 0.01
CA LYS A 81 10.66 0.74 1.28
C LYS A 81 10.46 2.22 1.56
N THR A 82 10.58 3.06 0.54
CA THR A 82 10.43 4.52 0.66
C THR A 82 9.03 4.91 1.09
N GLU A 83 7.99 4.25 0.55
CA GLU A 83 6.60 4.48 0.97
C GLU A 83 6.36 4.05 2.41
N LEU A 84 6.99 2.96 2.85
CA LEU A 84 6.91 2.54 4.24
C LEU A 84 7.56 3.53 5.21
N LEU A 85 8.60 4.25 4.76
CA LEU A 85 9.16 5.36 5.54
C LEU A 85 8.19 6.54 5.63
N GLN A 86 7.39 6.79 4.59
CA GLN A 86 6.33 7.81 4.64
C GLN A 86 5.26 7.42 5.68
N LEU A 87 4.78 6.17 5.64
CA LEU A 87 3.84 5.65 6.65
C LEU A 87 4.39 5.80 8.07
N ARG A 88 5.68 5.50 8.28
CA ARG A 88 6.33 5.69 9.59
C ARG A 88 6.29 7.14 10.04
N ASN A 89 6.54 8.10 9.14
CA ASN A 89 6.50 9.51 9.47
C ASN A 89 5.08 9.98 9.82
N GLU A 90 4.07 9.52 9.07
CA GLU A 90 2.66 9.79 9.38
C GLU A 90 2.30 9.24 10.76
N LEU A 91 2.69 8.01 11.07
CA LEU A 91 2.47 7.42 12.39
C LEU A 91 3.19 8.20 13.51
N LEU A 92 4.40 8.69 13.28
CA LEU A 92 5.12 9.53 14.23
C LEU A 92 4.38 10.85 14.51
N GLU A 93 3.80 11.46 13.48
CA GLU A 93 2.99 12.67 13.64
C GLU A 93 1.72 12.38 14.48
N GLU A 94 1.12 11.20 14.32
CA GLU A 94 -0.05 10.78 15.09
C GLU A 94 0.26 10.41 16.54
N VAL A 95 1.33 9.62 16.79
CA VAL A 95 1.67 9.12 18.14
C VAL A 95 2.55 10.07 18.94
N GLY A 96 3.20 11.05 18.30
CA GLY A 96 4.12 11.99 18.93
C GLY A 96 5.37 11.31 19.49
N ASN A 97 5.59 11.44 20.81
CA ASN A 97 6.77 10.90 21.50
C ASN A 97 6.61 9.43 21.95
N LEU A 98 5.50 8.78 21.63
CA LEU A 98 5.29 7.38 21.98
C LEU A 98 5.97 6.45 20.98
N PRO A 99 6.39 5.24 21.40
CA PRO A 99 6.88 4.23 20.48
C PRO A 99 5.82 3.93 19.41
N ILE A 100 6.22 3.94 18.14
CA ILE A 100 5.33 3.58 17.04
C ILE A 100 5.00 2.10 17.19
N PRO A 101 3.72 1.71 17.30
CA PRO A 101 3.35 0.31 17.29
C PRO A 101 3.72 -0.29 15.94
N ARG A 102 4.16 -1.55 15.95
CA ARG A 102 4.48 -2.25 14.71
C ARG A 102 3.23 -2.28 13.80
N PRO A 103 3.28 -1.69 12.59
CA PRO A 103 2.06 -1.52 11.77
C PRO A 103 1.64 -2.80 11.05
N PHE A 104 2.54 -3.77 10.89
CA PHE A 104 2.29 -5.06 10.23
C PHE A 104 2.97 -6.19 11.01
N ASP A 105 3.12 -7.37 10.39
CA ASP A 105 3.88 -8.46 10.99
C ASP A 105 5.38 -8.16 11.12
N SER A 106 6.08 -8.90 11.97
CA SER A 106 7.52 -8.73 12.18
C SER A 106 8.36 -8.97 10.93
N VAL A 107 7.83 -9.74 9.98
CA VAL A 107 8.45 -10.04 8.69
C VAL A 107 7.44 -9.74 7.60
N ILE A 108 7.83 -8.89 6.65
CA ILE A 108 6.97 -8.46 5.56
C ILE A 108 7.70 -8.55 4.21
N LYS A 109 6.93 -8.59 3.13
CA LYS A 109 7.43 -8.51 1.76
C LYS A 109 7.03 -7.19 1.11
N LEU A 110 8.03 -6.51 0.56
CA LEU A 110 7.93 -5.28 -0.22
C LEU A 110 8.40 -5.52 -1.65
N GLN A 111 8.34 -4.46 -2.46
CA GLN A 111 8.79 -4.51 -3.84
C GLN A 111 10.27 -4.92 -3.94
N GLU A 112 11.10 -4.45 -3.00
CA GLU A 112 12.54 -4.68 -2.99
C GLU A 112 12.96 -6.03 -2.35
N GLY A 113 12.04 -6.73 -1.67
CA GLY A 113 12.35 -8.00 -1.02
C GLY A 113 11.69 -8.18 0.34
N ILE A 114 12.33 -8.98 1.19
CA ILE A 114 11.84 -9.30 2.54
C ILE A 114 12.51 -8.36 3.55
N PHE A 115 11.70 -7.85 4.47
CA PHE A 115 12.12 -6.93 5.50
C PHE A 115 11.67 -7.40 6.88
N HIS A 116 12.46 -7.04 7.88
CA HIS A 116 12.22 -7.37 9.29
C HIS A 116 12.03 -6.10 10.10
N TRP A 117 11.11 -6.15 11.05
CA TRP A 117 10.87 -5.06 11.97
C TRP A 117 12.01 -4.93 12.98
N ASP A 118 12.61 -3.75 13.03
CA ASP A 118 13.56 -3.33 14.05
C ASP A 118 12.84 -2.53 15.12
N GLU A 119 12.62 -3.15 16.28
CA GLU A 119 11.96 -2.55 17.45
C GLU A 119 12.71 -1.32 17.98
N THR A 120 14.04 -1.25 17.79
CA THR A 120 14.87 -0.15 18.32
C THR A 120 14.61 1.14 17.56
N ASN A 121 14.46 1.04 16.24
CA ASN A 121 14.28 2.19 15.35
C ASN A 121 12.84 2.33 14.85
N SER A 122 11.94 1.42 15.25
CA SER A 122 10.56 1.32 14.76
C SER A 122 10.49 1.41 13.23
N THR A 123 11.27 0.57 12.55
CA THR A 123 11.39 0.59 11.09
C THR A 123 11.64 -0.80 10.51
N TYR A 124 11.39 -0.97 9.22
CA TYR A 124 11.67 -2.21 8.50
C TYR A 124 13.04 -2.17 7.82
N ILE A 125 13.91 -3.10 8.20
CA ILE A 125 15.26 -3.25 7.64
C ILE A 125 15.33 -4.48 6.73
N SER A 126 16.01 -4.35 5.59
CA SER A 126 16.24 -5.49 4.70
C SER A 126 17.32 -6.37 5.33
N GLU A 127 17.10 -7.68 5.37
CA GLU A 127 18.23 -8.60 5.53
C GLU A 127 19.08 -8.49 4.26
N LYS A 128 20.13 -7.66 4.30
CA LYS A 128 21.29 -7.98 3.48
C LYS A 128 21.83 -9.27 4.07
N LEU A 129 21.52 -10.43 3.45
CA LEU A 129 22.37 -11.59 3.61
C LEU A 129 23.80 -11.10 3.38
N GLY A 130 24.67 -11.32 4.37
CA GLY A 130 26.04 -10.83 4.38
C GLY A 130 26.75 -11.11 3.06
N ALA A 131 27.54 -10.12 2.62
CA ALA A 131 28.70 -10.38 1.78
C ALA A 131 29.82 -10.95 2.66
#